data_AF-A0A482UHM6-F1
#
_entry.id   AF-A0A482UHM6-F1
#
_cell.length_a   1.000
_cell.length_b   1.000
_cell.length_c   1.000
_cell.angle_alpha   90.00
_cell.angle_beta   90.00
_cell.angle_gamma   90.00
#
_symmetry.space_group_name_H-M   'P 1'
#
loop_
_entity.id
_entity.type
_entity.pdbx_description
1 polymer ?
#
loop_
_entity_poly.entity_id
_entity_poly.type
_entity_poly.pdbx_seq_one_letter_code
_entity_poly.pdbx_strand_id
1 'polypeptide(L)'
;MLSMIAILCFLLSLFTASYATAPKSSVVVFSKGEGGYYCHKIPYLIHTQRGTLIALAEGRGRNGREACDDFSGTDLVMKRSSDGGTTWSSLQLFYSNSTDTVTNVIGNAAPVQDTSTGRIWMPFCRNNEEVFLSYSDDDGVTWSTPLQAPYLTSPDWKWVGLGPPGGLQLSSGRLLIPGYHTTLIKGDGLISKGHTLLSDDGGETWYISRLPYIIMHNRTQ
;
A
#
# COMPACT_ATOMS: atom_id res chain seq x y z
N MET A 1 35.81 65.25 16.01
CA MET A 1 35.34 64.31 14.96
C MET A 1 35.60 62.91 15.50
N LEU A 2 34.63 62.21 16.13
CA LEU A 2 33.50 61.51 15.49
C LEU A 2 33.91 60.87 14.16
N SER A 3 33.64 59.63 13.80
CA SER A 3 32.95 58.45 14.36
C SER A 3 33.00 57.45 13.19
N MET A 4 32.90 56.13 13.45
CA MET A 4 32.85 55.06 12.45
C MET A 4 34.20 54.86 11.73
N ILE A 5 34.88 53.73 11.78
CA ILE A 5 34.44 52.41 11.35
C ILE A 5 35.23 51.38 12.19
N ALA A 6 34.81 51.20 13.43
CA ALA A 6 35.21 50.09 14.29
C ALA A 6 34.06 49.08 14.38
N ILE A 7 33.41 48.78 13.25
CA ILE A 7 32.26 47.87 13.17
C ILE A 7 32.33 47.12 11.83
N LEU A 8 33.35 46.29 11.65
CA LEU A 8 33.38 45.30 10.56
C LEU A 8 34.06 43.99 10.98
N CYS A 9 33.91 43.60 12.25
CA CYS A 9 34.41 42.31 12.75
C CYS A 9 33.40 41.52 13.58
N PHE A 10 32.14 41.94 13.65
CA PHE A 10 31.12 41.24 14.43
C PHE A 10 29.81 41.29 13.66
N LEU A 11 29.61 40.32 12.78
CA LEU A 11 28.31 39.83 12.28
C LEU A 11 28.54 38.80 11.14
N LEU A 12 29.52 37.91 11.28
CA LEU A 12 29.28 36.53 10.83
C LEU A 12 28.47 35.90 11.95
N SER A 13 27.16 36.13 11.94
CA SER A 13 26.23 35.25 12.62
C SER A 13 26.43 33.88 12.00
N LEU A 14 27.18 33.04 12.71
CA LEU A 14 27.14 31.61 12.55
C LEU A 14 25.67 31.21 12.68
N PHE A 15 24.97 31.10 11.55
CA PHE A 15 23.80 30.25 11.44
C PHE A 15 24.32 28.82 11.59
N THR A 16 24.65 28.44 12.82
CA THR A 16 24.57 27.03 13.19
C THR A 16 23.10 26.71 13.07
N ALA A 17 22.71 26.17 11.92
CA ALA A 17 21.49 25.40 11.83
C ALA A 17 21.65 24.28 12.86
N SER A 18 21.16 24.53 14.07
CA SER A 18 20.95 23.48 15.04
C SER A 18 19.92 22.58 14.39
N TYR A 19 20.39 21.52 13.73
CA TYR A 19 19.53 20.38 13.47
C TYR A 19 19.17 19.84 14.84
N ALA A 20 18.15 20.43 15.46
CA ALA A 20 17.44 19.78 16.52
C ALA A 20 16.95 18.47 15.90
N THR A 21 17.63 17.38 16.23
CA THR A 21 17.10 16.05 16.02
C THR A 21 15.82 16.02 16.82
N ALA A 22 14.69 16.30 16.16
CA ALA A 22 13.38 16.10 16.75
C ALA A 22 13.42 14.67 17.32
N PRO A 23 13.07 14.48 18.61
CA PRO A 23 13.07 13.15 19.19
C PRO A 23 12.25 12.26 18.26
N LYS A 24 12.87 11.18 17.79
CA LYS A 24 12.26 10.24 16.86
C LYS A 24 11.20 9.47 17.65
N SER A 25 10.04 10.08 17.87
CA SER A 25 8.89 9.43 18.48
C SER A 25 8.39 8.39 17.47
N SER A 26 8.37 7.13 17.88
CA SER A 26 7.70 6.08 17.13
C SER A 26 6.25 6.00 17.59
N VAL A 27 5.33 5.93 16.62
CA VAL A 27 3.90 5.70 16.87
C VAL A 27 3.57 4.30 16.40
N VAL A 28 2.94 3.49 17.26
CA VAL A 28 2.41 2.19 16.87
C VAL A 28 1.09 2.41 16.14
N VAL A 29 1.09 2.20 14.82
CA VAL A 29 -0.12 2.39 14.00
C VAL A 29 -1.08 1.22 14.13
N PHE A 30 -0.58 -0.01 14.09
CA PHE A 30 -1.38 -1.23 14.26
C PHE A 30 -0.81 -2.07 15.40
N SER A 31 -1.65 -2.42 16.37
CA SER A 31 -1.27 -3.30 17.49
C SER A 31 -1.75 -4.73 17.28
N LYS A 32 -1.06 -5.70 17.89
CA LYS A 32 -1.56 -7.08 17.98
C LYS A 32 -2.91 -7.10 18.72
N GLY A 33 -3.90 -7.86 18.24
CA GLY A 33 -5.21 -7.97 18.88
C GLY A 33 -6.19 -6.82 18.57
N GLU A 34 -5.71 -5.74 17.95
CA GLU A 34 -6.57 -4.60 17.63
C GLU A 34 -7.66 -4.99 16.62
N GLY A 35 -8.88 -4.48 16.82
CA GLY A 35 -10.02 -4.79 15.94
C GLY A 35 -10.47 -6.26 15.97
N GLY A 36 -9.97 -7.07 16.90
CA GLY A 36 -10.27 -8.51 16.97
C GLY A 36 -9.45 -9.38 16.02
N TYR A 37 -8.40 -8.83 15.40
CA TYR A 37 -7.43 -9.57 14.59
C TYR A 37 -6.26 -10.04 15.44
N TYR A 38 -5.85 -11.29 15.26
CA TYR A 38 -4.67 -11.83 15.94
C TYR A 38 -3.41 -11.04 15.62
N CYS A 39 -3.21 -10.62 14.35
CA CYS A 39 -2.08 -9.79 13.95
C CYS A 39 -2.40 -8.87 12.77
N HIS A 40 -1.52 -7.89 12.54
CA HIS A 40 -1.53 -7.02 11.37
C HIS A 40 -0.21 -7.21 10.60
N LYS A 41 -0.29 -7.53 9.31
CA LYS A 41 0.88 -7.75 8.43
C LYS A 41 0.76 -6.93 7.15
N ILE A 42 1.84 -6.93 6.37
CA ILE A 42 1.89 -6.34 5.02
C ILE A 42 1.55 -4.85 5.06
N PRO A 43 2.29 -4.03 5.84
CA PRO A 43 1.96 -2.63 6.00
C PRO A 43 2.25 -1.87 4.71
N TYR A 44 1.38 -0.90 4.41
CA TYR A 44 1.64 0.11 3.40
C TYR A 44 1.19 1.49 3.88
N LEU A 45 1.83 2.54 3.39
CA LEU A 45 1.55 3.93 3.75
C LEU A 45 1.51 4.79 2.50
N ILE A 46 0.39 5.48 2.24
CA ILE A 46 0.30 6.54 1.23
C ILE A 46 0.18 7.89 1.92
N HIS A 47 0.94 8.86 1.42
CA HIS A 47 0.80 10.27 1.74
C HIS A 47 0.08 10.94 0.58
N THR A 48 -1.13 11.41 0.85
CA THR A 48 -2.01 12.01 -0.15
C THR A 48 -1.59 13.45 -0.46
N GLN A 49 -2.04 13.99 -1.58
CA GLN A 49 -1.87 15.41 -1.94
C GLN A 49 -2.47 16.38 -0.92
N ARG A 50 -3.46 15.94 -0.12
CA ARG A 50 -4.06 16.76 0.94
C ARG A 50 -3.29 16.69 2.27
N GLY A 51 -2.19 15.96 2.32
CA GLY A 51 -1.37 15.79 3.52
C GLY A 51 -1.85 14.68 4.46
N THR A 52 -2.95 14.01 4.12
CA THR A 52 -3.44 12.84 4.88
C THR A 52 -2.49 11.67 4.66
N LEU A 53 -2.13 10.99 5.75
CA LEU A 53 -1.52 9.67 5.71
C LEU A 53 -2.61 8.60 5.81
N ILE A 54 -2.56 7.60 4.93
CA ILE A 54 -3.40 6.41 5.01
C ILE A 54 -2.48 5.20 5.15
N ALA A 55 -2.55 4.56 6.32
CA ALA A 55 -1.86 3.31 6.58
C ALA A 55 -2.81 2.14 6.33
N LEU A 56 -2.34 1.12 5.62
CA LEU A 56 -3.06 -0.12 5.33
C LEU A 56 -2.31 -1.30 5.93
N ALA A 57 -3.06 -2.34 6.28
CA ALA A 57 -2.53 -3.62 6.69
C ALA A 57 -3.52 -4.74 6.38
N GLU A 58 -3.00 -5.96 6.31
CA GLU A 58 -3.77 -7.18 6.38
C GLU A 58 -4.06 -7.51 7.84
N GLY A 59 -5.34 -7.45 8.23
CA GLY A 59 -5.82 -7.93 9.52
C GLY A 59 -6.05 -9.44 9.45
N ARG A 60 -5.21 -10.21 10.14
CA ARG A 60 -5.20 -11.68 10.06
C ARG A 60 -5.68 -12.33 11.35
N GLY A 61 -6.38 -13.46 11.23
CA GLY A 61 -6.80 -14.25 12.39
C GLY A 61 -7.96 -13.60 13.15
N ARG A 62 -9.12 -13.47 12.49
CA ARG A 62 -10.35 -12.93 13.07
C ARG A 62 -11.05 -13.94 14.00
N ASN A 63 -11.93 -13.45 14.89
CA ASN A 63 -12.85 -14.26 15.71
C ASN A 63 -12.13 -15.30 16.59
N GLY A 64 -11.02 -14.92 17.21
CA GLY A 64 -10.25 -15.78 18.12
C GLY A 64 -9.38 -16.83 17.43
N ARG A 65 -9.27 -16.81 16.09
CA ARG A 65 -8.30 -17.65 15.38
C ARG A 65 -6.89 -17.11 15.57
N GLU A 66 -6.05 -17.84 16.30
CA GLU A 66 -4.66 -17.47 16.54
C GLU A 66 -3.74 -17.80 15.36
N ALA A 67 -3.97 -17.13 14.23
CA ALA A 67 -3.22 -17.36 13.00
C ALA A 67 -2.69 -16.03 12.41
N CYS A 68 -1.45 -16.08 11.92
CA CYS A 68 -0.76 -14.93 11.31
C CYS A 68 -0.04 -15.31 9.99
N ASP A 69 -0.24 -16.54 9.52
CA ASP A 69 0.30 -17.03 8.24
C ASP A 69 -0.47 -16.45 7.04
N ASP A 70 0.07 -16.65 5.84
CA ASP A 70 -0.42 -16.04 4.59
C ASP A 70 -1.74 -16.63 4.08
N PHE A 71 -2.23 -17.73 4.67
CA PHE A 71 -3.47 -18.41 4.27
C PHE A 71 -4.59 -18.25 5.31
N SER A 72 -4.28 -17.65 6.45
CA SER A 72 -5.28 -17.32 7.46
C SER A 72 -6.33 -16.35 6.91
N GLY A 73 -7.56 -16.43 7.43
CA GLY A 73 -8.61 -15.49 7.08
C GLY A 73 -8.14 -14.06 7.29
N THR A 74 -8.17 -13.29 6.21
CA THR A 74 -7.55 -11.97 6.13
C THR A 74 -8.53 -10.96 5.58
N ASP A 75 -8.65 -9.84 6.28
CA ASP A 75 -9.36 -8.66 5.83
C ASP A 75 -8.36 -7.53 5.56
N LEU A 76 -8.70 -6.62 4.66
CA LEU A 76 -7.90 -5.42 4.44
C LEU A 76 -8.42 -4.31 5.35
N VAL A 77 -7.53 -3.74 6.16
CA VAL A 77 -7.85 -2.71 7.17
C VAL A 77 -6.99 -1.48 6.98
N MET A 78 -7.47 -0.34 7.48
CA MET A 78 -6.76 0.93 7.35
C MET A 78 -6.93 1.85 8.56
N LYS A 79 -6.03 2.82 8.65
CA LYS A 79 -6.13 3.99 9.53
C LYS A 79 -5.70 5.25 8.79
N ARG A 80 -6.25 6.39 9.20
CA ARG A 80 -5.95 7.71 8.62
C ARG A 80 -5.33 8.62 9.66
N SER A 81 -4.43 9.50 9.24
CA SER A 81 -3.88 10.59 10.04
C SER A 81 -3.89 11.88 9.23
N SER A 82 -4.37 12.96 9.84
CA SER A 82 -4.41 14.30 9.25
C SER A 82 -3.39 15.26 9.90
N ASP A 83 -2.51 14.74 10.76
CA ASP A 83 -1.55 15.52 11.57
C ASP A 83 -0.11 14.98 11.44
N GLY A 84 0.21 14.46 10.25
CA GLY A 84 1.55 13.96 9.92
C GLY A 84 1.93 12.67 10.65
N GLY A 85 0.96 11.89 11.11
CA GLY A 85 1.17 10.60 11.78
C GLY A 85 1.27 10.70 13.31
N THR A 86 0.97 11.87 13.89
CA THR A 86 0.99 12.10 15.34
C THR A 86 -0.16 11.35 16.02
N THR A 87 -1.36 11.45 15.44
CA THR A 87 -2.55 10.69 15.84
C THR A 87 -3.14 9.95 14.65
N TRP A 88 -3.84 8.86 14.95
CA TRP A 88 -4.45 7.99 13.95
C TRP A 88 -5.90 7.74 14.31
N SER A 89 -6.75 7.57 13.30
CA SER A 89 -8.13 7.12 13.48
C SER A 89 -8.20 5.76 14.19
N SER A 90 -9.38 5.40 14.68
CA SER A 90 -9.67 4.01 15.01
C SER A 90 -9.44 3.11 13.78
N LEU A 91 -9.18 1.82 14.02
CA LEU A 91 -9.08 0.83 12.95
C LEU A 91 -10.37 0.82 12.13
N GLN A 92 -10.23 0.92 10.81
CA GLN A 92 -11.33 0.84 9.86
C GLN A 92 -11.18 -0.43 9.03
N LEU A 93 -12.28 -1.18 8.88
CA LEU A 93 -12.35 -2.23 7.88
C LEU A 93 -12.46 -1.57 6.51
N PHE A 94 -11.48 -1.79 5.63
CA PHE A 94 -11.60 -1.37 4.23
C PHE A 94 -12.44 -2.39 3.46
N TYR A 95 -12.08 -3.68 3.51
CA TYR A 95 -12.83 -4.72 2.81
C TYR A 95 -12.67 -6.10 3.44
N SER A 96 -13.79 -6.81 3.51
CA SER A 96 -13.89 -8.23 3.78
C SER A 96 -15.00 -8.82 2.92
N ASN A 97 -14.79 -10.05 2.43
CA ASN A 97 -15.89 -10.86 1.92
C ASN A 97 -15.91 -12.27 2.52
N SER A 98 -15.26 -12.46 3.67
CA SER A 98 -15.39 -13.68 4.44
C SER A 98 -16.79 -13.80 5.05
N THR A 99 -17.32 -15.02 5.11
CA THR A 99 -18.55 -15.38 5.81
C THR A 99 -18.23 -16.34 6.97
N ASP A 100 -19.23 -16.72 7.75
CA ASP A 100 -19.05 -17.70 8.83
C ASP A 100 -18.59 -19.08 8.32
N THR A 101 -18.89 -19.40 7.07
CA THR A 101 -18.57 -20.70 6.44
C THR A 101 -17.46 -20.61 5.39
N VAL A 102 -17.16 -19.43 4.87
CA VAL A 102 -16.15 -19.21 3.83
C VAL A 102 -15.11 -18.20 4.31
N THR A 103 -13.87 -18.66 4.45
CA THR A 103 -12.74 -17.80 4.78
C THR A 103 -12.04 -17.39 3.49
N ASN A 104 -11.89 -16.08 3.29
CA ASN A 104 -11.12 -15.52 2.18
C ASN A 104 -9.87 -14.81 2.70
N VAL A 105 -8.89 -14.66 1.80
CA VAL A 105 -7.67 -13.89 2.02
C VAL A 105 -7.76 -12.62 1.18
N ILE A 106 -8.07 -11.50 1.82
CA ILE A 106 -8.09 -10.18 1.19
C ILE A 106 -6.81 -9.46 1.55
N GLY A 107 -5.95 -9.20 0.56
CA GLY A 107 -4.63 -8.66 0.85
C GLY A 107 -3.89 -8.24 -0.40
N ASN A 108 -2.57 -8.10 -0.28
CA ASN A 108 -1.72 -7.66 -1.39
C ASN A 108 -2.28 -6.36 -2.02
N ALA A 109 -2.54 -5.38 -1.15
CA ALA A 109 -3.05 -4.07 -1.57
C ALA A 109 -1.90 -3.21 -2.09
N ALA A 110 -2.14 -2.51 -3.19
CA ALA A 110 -1.12 -1.68 -3.82
C ALA A 110 -1.71 -0.34 -4.28
N PRO A 111 -2.10 0.56 -3.35
CA PRO A 111 -2.76 1.79 -3.72
C PRO A 111 -1.85 2.77 -4.44
N VAL A 112 -2.46 3.69 -5.19
CA VAL A 112 -1.81 4.79 -5.89
C VAL A 112 -2.76 5.98 -5.95
N GLN A 113 -2.26 7.21 -5.80
CA GLN A 113 -3.06 8.41 -6.03
C GLN A 113 -2.76 8.97 -7.42
N ASP A 114 -3.81 9.19 -8.21
CA ASP A 114 -3.71 10.02 -9.39
C ASP A 114 -3.63 11.49 -8.96
N THR A 115 -2.47 12.09 -9.19
CA THR A 115 -2.17 13.46 -8.80
C THR A 115 -2.90 14.51 -9.64
N SER A 116 -3.48 14.15 -10.78
CA SER A 116 -4.24 15.09 -11.61
C SER A 116 -5.65 15.35 -11.06
N THR A 117 -6.25 14.34 -10.43
CA THR A 117 -7.62 14.39 -9.90
C THR A 117 -7.69 14.33 -8.37
N GLY A 118 -6.64 13.80 -7.72
CA GLY A 118 -6.63 13.46 -6.30
C GLY A 118 -7.28 12.10 -5.97
N ARG A 119 -7.84 11.38 -6.97
CA ARG A 119 -8.43 10.06 -6.77
C ARG A 119 -7.38 9.07 -6.28
N ILE A 120 -7.72 8.31 -5.24
CA ILE A 120 -6.88 7.23 -4.72
C ILE A 120 -7.45 5.91 -5.22
N TRP A 121 -6.68 5.17 -6.01
CA TRP A 121 -7.01 3.81 -6.39
C TRP A 121 -6.49 2.82 -5.35
N MET A 122 -7.29 1.78 -5.07
CA MET A 122 -6.97 0.64 -4.22
C MET A 122 -7.13 -0.67 -4.98
N PRO A 123 -6.13 -1.07 -5.78
CA PRO A 123 -6.00 -2.43 -6.27
C PRO A 123 -5.62 -3.39 -5.13
N PHE A 124 -6.25 -4.56 -5.08
CA PHE A 124 -5.92 -5.62 -4.13
C PHE A 124 -6.29 -7.00 -4.68
N CYS A 125 -5.89 -8.06 -3.98
CA CYS A 125 -6.17 -9.44 -4.36
C CYS A 125 -7.17 -10.12 -3.42
N ARG A 126 -7.97 -11.03 -3.98
CA ARG A 126 -8.72 -12.05 -3.23
C ARG A 126 -8.13 -13.43 -3.50
N ASN A 127 -7.82 -14.15 -2.42
CA ASN A 127 -7.28 -15.52 -2.42
C ASN A 127 -6.04 -15.70 -3.29
N ASN A 128 -5.37 -14.60 -3.63
CA ASN A 128 -4.30 -14.58 -4.62
C ASN A 128 -4.67 -15.17 -5.99
N GLU A 129 -5.93 -15.07 -6.40
CA GLU A 129 -6.39 -15.54 -7.72
C GLU A 129 -7.07 -14.43 -8.51
N GLU A 130 -7.67 -13.48 -7.81
CA GLU A 130 -8.50 -12.45 -8.40
C GLU A 130 -8.01 -11.06 -8.01
N VAL A 131 -8.06 -10.14 -8.96
CA VAL A 131 -7.75 -8.73 -8.76
C VAL A 131 -9.05 -7.94 -8.63
N PHE A 132 -9.10 -7.05 -7.64
CA PHE A 132 -10.19 -6.12 -7.40
C PHE A 132 -9.66 -4.68 -7.45
N LEU A 133 -10.54 -3.77 -7.87
CA LEU A 133 -10.30 -2.33 -7.88
C LEU A 133 -11.38 -1.62 -7.04
N SER A 134 -10.96 -0.66 -6.23
CA SER A 134 -11.80 0.31 -5.56
C SER A 134 -11.11 1.67 -5.63
N TYR A 135 -11.84 2.76 -5.41
CA TYR A 135 -11.23 4.09 -5.36
C TYR A 135 -11.90 4.98 -4.32
N SER A 136 -11.20 6.05 -3.95
CA SER A 136 -11.71 7.12 -3.11
C SER A 136 -11.48 8.47 -3.80
N ASP A 137 -12.55 9.28 -3.86
CA ASP A 137 -12.53 10.66 -4.36
C ASP A 137 -12.53 11.71 -3.23
N ASP A 138 -12.57 11.25 -1.97
CA ASP A 138 -12.70 12.07 -0.78
C ASP A 138 -11.54 11.86 0.21
N ASP A 139 -10.34 11.59 -0.33
CA ASP A 139 -9.09 11.49 0.43
C ASP A 139 -9.06 10.31 1.43
N GLY A 140 -9.66 9.21 1.00
CA GLY A 140 -9.72 7.93 1.73
C GLY A 140 -10.78 7.89 2.82
N VAL A 141 -11.72 8.84 2.86
CA VAL A 141 -12.80 8.86 3.86
C VAL A 141 -13.84 7.79 3.52
N THR A 142 -14.24 7.70 2.26
CA THR A 142 -15.11 6.65 1.72
C THR A 142 -14.47 6.02 0.49
N TRP A 143 -14.93 4.80 0.18
CA TRP A 143 -14.41 3.99 -0.90
C TRP A 143 -15.55 3.44 -1.75
N SER A 144 -15.36 3.38 -3.06
CA SER A 144 -16.28 2.74 -3.98
C SER A 144 -16.42 1.25 -3.64
N THR A 145 -17.58 0.67 -3.95
CA THR A 145 -17.72 -0.80 -3.89
C THR A 145 -16.63 -1.46 -4.72
N PRO A 146 -15.86 -2.42 -4.18
CA PRO A 146 -14.83 -3.09 -4.96
C PRO A 146 -15.41 -3.88 -6.12
N LEU A 147 -14.82 -3.71 -7.30
CA LEU A 147 -15.18 -4.42 -8.52
C LEU A 147 -14.07 -5.37 -8.92
N GLN A 148 -14.43 -6.59 -9.27
CA GLN A 148 -13.48 -7.56 -9.81
C GLN A 148 -13.03 -7.13 -11.20
N ALA A 149 -11.73 -7.20 -11.47
CA ALA A 149 -11.11 -6.89 -12.76
C ALA A 149 -10.50 -8.17 -13.36
N PRO A 150 -11.31 -9.07 -13.94
CA PRO A 150 -10.82 -10.37 -14.44
C PRO A 150 -9.85 -10.24 -15.63
N TYR A 151 -9.82 -9.09 -16.29
CA TYR A 151 -8.88 -8.76 -17.37
C TYR A 151 -7.49 -8.36 -16.86
N LEU A 152 -7.29 -8.25 -15.53
CA LEU A 152 -6.00 -8.03 -14.88
C LEU A 152 -5.43 -9.32 -14.27
N THR A 153 -5.95 -10.47 -14.72
CA THR A 153 -5.41 -11.80 -14.49
C THR A 153 -5.48 -12.59 -15.79
N SER A 154 -4.99 -13.83 -15.79
CA SER A 154 -5.07 -14.74 -16.94
C SER A 154 -5.47 -16.15 -16.48
N PRO A 155 -6.25 -16.91 -17.28
CA PRO A 155 -6.70 -18.26 -16.90
C PRO A 155 -5.58 -19.28 -16.62
N ASP A 156 -4.37 -19.06 -17.14
CA ASP A 156 -3.21 -19.88 -16.85
C ASP A 156 -2.51 -19.53 -15.53
N TRP A 157 -2.88 -18.41 -14.89
CA TRP A 157 -2.33 -18.02 -13.60
C TRP A 157 -2.93 -18.87 -12.47
N LYS A 158 -2.07 -19.36 -11.59
CA LYS A 158 -2.39 -20.08 -10.34
C LYS A 158 -2.21 -19.21 -9.11
N TRP A 159 -1.59 -18.06 -9.28
CA TRP A 159 -1.38 -17.08 -8.24
C TRP A 159 -1.25 -15.70 -8.88
N VAL A 160 -1.81 -14.68 -8.26
CA VAL A 160 -1.56 -13.26 -8.50
C VAL A 160 -1.34 -12.57 -7.16
N GLY A 161 -0.34 -11.71 -7.11
CA GLY A 161 -0.12 -10.79 -6.01
C GLY A 161 0.20 -9.40 -6.55
N LEU A 162 -0.42 -8.39 -5.99
CA LEU A 162 -0.09 -6.98 -6.23
C LEU A 162 0.62 -6.44 -5.00
N GLY A 163 1.77 -5.80 -5.14
CA GLY A 163 2.51 -5.31 -3.98
C GLY A 163 2.64 -6.31 -2.80
N PRO A 164 2.94 -5.79 -1.60
CA PRO A 164 3.65 -4.52 -1.43
C PRO A 164 5.00 -4.59 -2.19
N PRO A 165 5.49 -3.44 -2.71
CA PRO A 165 5.07 -2.07 -2.42
C PRO A 165 3.80 -1.62 -3.17
N GLY A 166 3.24 -0.48 -2.77
CA GLY A 166 2.13 0.15 -3.49
C GLY A 166 2.52 0.71 -4.85
N GLY A 167 1.55 1.33 -5.52
CA GLY A 167 1.75 1.89 -6.85
C GLY A 167 2.38 3.28 -6.84
N LEU A 168 2.67 3.76 -8.05
CA LEU A 168 3.19 5.11 -8.29
C LEU A 168 2.62 5.69 -9.57
N GLN A 169 2.65 7.02 -9.69
CA GLN A 169 2.36 7.73 -10.94
C GLN A 169 3.67 8.27 -11.54
N LEU A 170 3.88 8.02 -12.83
CA LEU A 170 5.01 8.61 -13.57
C LEU A 170 4.79 10.09 -13.85
N SER A 171 5.86 10.80 -14.18
CA SER A 171 5.78 12.19 -14.68
C SER A 171 4.94 12.34 -15.95
N SER A 172 4.74 11.25 -16.70
CA SER A 172 3.82 11.21 -17.86
C SER A 172 2.34 11.14 -17.47
N GLY A 173 2.00 10.97 -16.19
CA GLY A 173 0.64 10.75 -15.70
C GLY A 173 0.23 9.27 -15.62
N ARG A 174 1.00 8.35 -16.20
CA ARG A 174 0.72 6.90 -16.15
C ARG A 174 0.77 6.37 -14.72
N LEU A 175 -0.27 5.63 -14.32
CA LEU A 175 -0.29 4.86 -13.06
C LEU A 175 0.36 3.49 -13.26
N LEU A 176 1.12 3.03 -12.26
CA LEU A 176 1.83 1.76 -12.22
C LEU A 176 1.55 1.03 -10.92
N ILE A 177 1.13 -0.24 -11.01
CA ILE A 177 0.96 -1.14 -9.87
C ILE A 177 1.88 -2.36 -10.06
N PRO A 178 2.91 -2.55 -9.23
CA PRO A 178 3.77 -3.72 -9.31
C PRO A 178 2.98 -4.98 -8.95
N GLY A 179 3.22 -6.05 -9.70
CA GLY A 179 2.61 -7.34 -9.42
C GLY A 179 3.48 -8.51 -9.85
N TYR A 180 3.07 -9.70 -9.44
CA TYR A 180 3.66 -10.95 -9.89
C TYR A 180 2.56 -12.01 -10.05
N HIS A 181 2.85 -13.01 -10.88
CA HIS A 181 1.94 -14.13 -11.09
C HIS A 181 2.70 -15.45 -11.24
N THR A 182 2.03 -16.56 -10.95
CA THR A 182 2.56 -17.93 -11.12
C THR A 182 1.78 -18.65 -12.21
N THR A 183 2.44 -19.26 -13.20
CA THR A 183 1.77 -19.97 -14.33
C THR A 183 1.86 -21.49 -14.24
N LEU A 184 2.93 -22.02 -13.64
CA LEU A 184 3.18 -23.45 -13.57
C LEU A 184 3.58 -23.85 -12.16
N ILE A 185 3.03 -24.99 -11.74
CA ILE A 185 3.55 -25.80 -10.65
C ILE A 185 4.27 -26.96 -11.35
N LYS A 186 5.61 -26.94 -11.40
CA LYS A 186 6.40 -28.00 -12.03
C LYS A 186 7.23 -28.69 -10.95
N GLY A 187 6.87 -29.94 -10.62
CA GLY A 187 7.48 -30.64 -9.50
C GLY A 187 7.15 -29.93 -8.18
N ASP A 188 8.18 -29.59 -7.40
CA ASP A 188 8.15 -28.83 -6.15
C ASP A 188 8.32 -27.30 -6.33
N GLY A 189 8.50 -26.82 -7.57
CA GLY A 189 8.78 -25.42 -7.88
C GLY A 189 7.59 -24.61 -8.42
N LEU A 190 7.54 -23.33 -8.03
CA LEU A 190 6.64 -22.31 -8.59
C LEU A 190 7.41 -21.45 -9.60
N ILE A 191 6.89 -21.30 -10.83
CA ILE A 191 7.44 -20.33 -11.79
C ILE A 191 6.66 -19.02 -11.69
N SER A 192 7.24 -18.06 -10.97
CA SER A 192 6.71 -16.71 -10.84
C SER A 192 7.30 -15.76 -11.90
N LYS A 193 6.53 -14.78 -12.34
CA LYS A 193 6.99 -13.69 -13.21
C LYS A 193 6.50 -12.37 -12.69
N GLY A 194 7.32 -11.34 -12.82
CA GLY A 194 6.93 -9.97 -12.54
C GLY A 194 6.07 -9.44 -13.68
N HIS A 195 5.07 -8.65 -13.33
CA HIS A 195 4.28 -7.87 -14.27
C HIS A 195 3.96 -6.51 -13.65
N THR A 196 3.29 -5.65 -14.41
CA THR A 196 2.81 -4.38 -13.89
C THR A 196 1.44 -4.08 -14.46
N LEU A 197 0.53 -3.63 -13.61
CA LEU A 197 -0.74 -3.07 -14.07
C LEU A 197 -0.50 -1.59 -14.40
N LEU A 198 -1.00 -1.17 -15.56
CA LEU A 198 -0.78 0.14 -16.13
C LEU A 198 -2.12 0.80 -16.39
N SER A 199 -2.20 2.10 -16.16
CA SER A 199 -3.29 2.95 -16.64
C SER A 199 -2.73 4.25 -17.18
N ASP A 200 -3.25 4.69 -18.33
CA ASP A 200 -2.85 5.91 -19.03
C ASP A 200 -3.90 7.03 -18.96
N ASP A 201 -5.05 6.75 -18.33
CA ASP A 201 -6.25 7.60 -18.33
C ASP A 201 -6.75 7.88 -16.90
N GLY A 202 -5.84 7.95 -15.93
CA GLY A 202 -6.19 8.26 -14.54
C GLY A 202 -6.84 7.09 -13.78
N GLY A 203 -6.78 5.87 -14.33
CA GLY A 203 -7.31 4.65 -13.74
C GLY A 203 -8.69 4.23 -14.25
N GLU A 204 -9.22 4.93 -15.26
CA GLU A 204 -10.49 4.55 -15.90
C GLU A 204 -10.37 3.21 -16.64
N THR A 205 -9.21 2.96 -17.28
CA THR A 205 -8.87 1.65 -17.85
C THR A 205 -7.51 1.17 -17.37
N TRP A 206 -7.40 -0.15 -17.20
CA TRP A 206 -6.19 -0.82 -16.72
C TRP A 206 -5.80 -1.97 -17.66
N TYR A 207 -4.49 -2.19 -17.82
CA TYR A 207 -3.97 -3.30 -18.62
C TYR A 207 -2.64 -3.83 -18.06
N ILE A 208 -2.31 -5.08 -18.40
CA ILE A 208 -1.05 -5.72 -17.98
C ILE A 208 0.07 -5.33 -18.95
N SER A 209 1.25 -5.00 -18.41
CA SER A 209 2.48 -4.71 -19.18
C SER A 209 2.84 -5.85 -20.15
N ARG A 210 3.17 -5.52 -21.41
CA ARG A 210 3.38 -6.50 -22.50
C ARG A 210 4.66 -7.35 -22.45
N LEU A 211 5.43 -7.37 -21.37
CA LEU A 211 6.60 -8.25 -21.22
C LEU A 211 6.74 -8.69 -19.75
N PRO A 212 6.42 -9.94 -19.38
CA PRO A 212 6.73 -10.41 -18.05
C PRO A 212 8.24 -10.66 -17.93
N TYR A 213 8.92 -9.91 -17.08
CA TYR A 213 10.28 -10.26 -16.66
C TYR A 213 10.21 -11.52 -15.80
N ILE A 214 11.01 -12.53 -16.14
CA ILE A 214 11.08 -13.77 -15.36
C ILE A 214 11.69 -13.45 -13.98
N ILE A 215 10.95 -13.71 -12.90
CA ILE A 215 11.47 -13.66 -11.53
C ILE A 215 11.69 -15.10 -11.09
N MET A 216 12.93 -15.61 -11.22
CA MET A 216 13.26 -16.94 -10.71
C MET A 216 13.37 -16.88 -9.18
N HIS A 217 12.39 -17.45 -8.47
CA HIS A 217 12.56 -17.77 -7.06
C HIS A 217 13.39 -19.04 -6.94
N ASN A 218 14.67 -18.90 -6.59
CA ASN A 218 15.46 -20.05 -6.16
C ASN A 218 15.07 -20.34 -4.70
N ARG A 219 14.27 -21.38 -4.45
CA ARG A 219 14.18 -21.95 -3.10
C ARG A 219 15.46 -22.74 -2.87
N THR A 220 16.50 -22.10 -2.38
CA THR A 220 17.58 -22.83 -1.72
C THR A 220 17.10 -23.18 -0.31
N GLN A 221 16.75 -24.47 -0.17
CA GLN A 221 16.61 -25.33 1.02
C GLN A 221 16.02 -24.74 2.31
#